data_AF-A0A419A7S3-F1
#
_entry.id   AF-A0A419A7S3-F1
#
_cell.length_a   1.000
_cell.length_b   1.000
_cell.length_c   1.000
_cell.angle_alpha   90.00
_cell.angle_beta   90.00
_cell.angle_gamma   90.00
#
_symmetry.space_group_name_H-M   'P 1'
#
loop_
_entity.id
_entity.type
_entity.pdbx_description
1 polymer ?
#
loop_
_entity_poly.entity_id
_entity_poly.type
_entity_poly.pdbx_seq_one_letter_code
_entity_poly.pdbx_strand_id
1 'polypeptide(L)'
;MRLNPEFASTGAGLRHHRKAARLTQAALAELAGIGRHAVQYWEARPVLDRRGWAVKRMIEALAVYVAEHDIQRPVVLRPGKRVICGAKTRKGTPCRCKSEPGKRRCKFHGGMSTGPKTPEGRQRIAEAQRRRWQRSWTDGGVPQLQSPTH
;
A
#
# COMPACT_ATOMS: atom_id res chain seq x y z
N MET A 1 7.74 5.15 20.05
CA MET A 1 8.92 5.94 19.67
C MET A 1 8.57 7.41 19.92
N ARG A 2 9.12 8.04 20.97
CA ARG A 2 8.90 9.48 21.24
C ARG A 2 9.08 10.28 19.95
N LEU A 3 8.27 11.32 19.71
CA LEU A 3 8.50 12.25 18.59
C LEU A 3 9.95 12.70 18.66
N ASN A 4 10.80 12.20 17.76
CA ASN A 4 12.19 12.57 17.78
C ASN A 4 12.26 14.00 17.22
N PRO A 5 12.68 14.98 18.03
CA PRO A 5 12.64 16.40 17.68
C PRO A 5 13.48 16.74 16.43
N GLU A 6 14.41 15.87 16.02
CA GLU A 6 15.20 16.06 14.80
C GLU A 6 14.40 15.83 13.52
N PHE A 7 13.39 14.95 13.50
CA PHE A 7 12.62 14.67 12.29
C PHE A 7 11.61 15.78 11.94
N ALA A 8 11.20 16.59 12.93
CA ALA A 8 10.32 17.74 12.69
C ALA A 8 11.03 18.96 12.05
N SER A 9 12.34 18.86 11.76
CA SER A 9 13.13 19.92 11.11
C SER A 9 12.98 19.94 9.58
N THR A 10 12.29 18.96 8.98
CA THR A 10 12.07 18.86 7.53
C THR A 10 10.61 18.56 7.20
N GLY A 11 10.17 18.95 5.99
CA GLY A 11 8.82 18.64 5.51
C GLY A 11 8.57 17.14 5.35
N ALA A 12 9.59 16.39 4.94
CA ALA A 12 9.53 14.94 4.82
C ALA A 12 9.31 14.26 6.18
N GLY A 13 9.96 14.73 7.25
CA GLY A 13 9.77 14.18 8.59
C GLY A 13 8.41 14.56 9.19
N LEU A 14 7.91 15.78 8.95
CA LEU A 14 6.53 16.15 9.30
C LEU A 14 5.51 15.22 8.63
N ARG A 15 5.70 14.94 7.33
CA ARG A 15 4.87 13.99 6.57
C ARG A 15 4.96 12.57 7.13
N HIS A 16 6.15 12.12 7.51
CA HIS A 16 6.37 10.82 8.12
C HIS A 16 5.55 10.68 9.42
N HIS A 17 5.65 11.65 10.33
CA HIS A 17 4.92 11.64 11.60
C HIS A 17 3.41 11.68 11.42
N ARG A 18 2.90 12.53 10.51
CA ARG A 18 1.48 12.55 10.19
C ARG A 18 0.98 11.19 9.69
N LYS A 19 1.71 10.56 8.75
CA LYS A 19 1.35 9.23 8.23
C LYS A 19 1.46 8.15 9.29
N ALA A 20 2.46 8.20 10.17
CA ALA A 20 2.59 7.27 11.29
C ALA A 20 1.41 7.38 12.27
N ALA A 21 0.93 8.61 12.50
CA ALA A 21 -0.30 8.89 13.24
C ALA A 21 -1.60 8.56 12.47
N ARG A 22 -1.50 8.04 11.24
CA ARG A 22 -2.63 7.72 10.35
C ARG A 22 -3.53 8.90 10.00
N LEU A 23 -2.99 10.11 10.04
CA LEU A 23 -3.72 11.33 9.70
C LEU A 23 -3.61 11.65 8.21
N THR A 24 -4.71 12.11 7.61
CA THR A 24 -4.70 12.75 6.29
C THR A 24 -4.16 14.19 6.42
N GLN A 25 -3.77 14.82 5.30
CA GLN A 25 -3.36 16.24 5.33
C GLN A 25 -4.50 17.14 5.83
N ALA A 26 -5.74 16.84 5.44
CA ALA A 26 -6.92 17.56 5.90
C ALA A 26 -7.15 17.41 7.41
N ALA A 27 -7.05 16.18 7.93
CA ALA A 27 -7.20 15.91 9.36
C ALA A 27 -6.13 16.62 10.21
N LEU A 28 -4.86 16.62 9.75
CA LEU A 28 -3.83 17.40 10.44
C LEU A 28 -4.11 18.91 10.38
N ALA A 29 -4.61 19.41 9.24
CA ALA A 29 -4.93 20.82 9.07
C ALA A 29 -6.04 21.27 10.03
N GLU A 30 -7.08 20.45 10.16
CA GLU A 30 -8.18 20.66 11.10
C GLU A 30 -7.70 20.67 12.56
N LEU A 31 -6.94 19.66 12.97
CA LEU A 31 -6.34 19.59 14.32
C LEU A 31 -5.42 20.77 14.63
N ALA A 32 -4.70 21.28 13.62
CA ALA A 32 -3.77 22.39 13.78
C ALA A 32 -4.43 23.77 13.60
N GLY A 33 -5.70 23.85 13.19
CA GLY A 33 -6.39 25.10 12.89
C GLY A 33 -5.81 25.87 11.69
N ILE A 34 -5.35 25.16 10.65
CA ILE A 34 -4.74 25.74 9.45
C ILE A 34 -5.37 25.19 8.17
N GLY A 35 -5.04 25.79 7.02
CA GLY A 35 -5.51 25.28 5.72
C GLY A 35 -4.75 24.03 5.25
N ARG A 36 -5.45 23.06 4.61
CA ARG A 36 -4.83 21.84 4.05
C ARG A 36 -3.66 22.11 3.09
N HIS A 37 -3.74 23.21 2.34
CA HIS A 37 -2.71 23.60 1.38
C HIS A 37 -1.43 24.08 2.08
N ALA A 38 -1.54 24.65 3.28
CA ALA A 38 -0.38 24.96 4.11
C ALA A 38 0.33 23.67 4.55
N VAL A 39 -0.42 22.64 4.97
CA VAL A 39 0.16 21.32 5.30
C VAL A 39 0.90 20.74 4.09
N GLN A 40 0.26 20.71 2.91
CA GLN A 40 0.89 20.22 1.69
C GLN A 40 2.19 20.97 1.35
N TYR A 41 2.14 22.31 1.42
CA TYR A 41 3.27 23.18 1.12
C TYR A 41 4.46 22.92 2.05
N TRP A 42 4.23 22.91 3.37
CA TRP A 42 5.30 22.70 4.35
C TRP A 42 5.85 21.27 4.30
N GLU A 43 5.02 20.25 4.04
CA GLU A 43 5.49 18.88 3.84
C GLU A 43 6.37 18.68 2.60
N ALA A 44 6.38 19.63 1.66
CA ALA A 44 7.23 19.60 0.47
C ALA A 44 8.56 20.33 0.68
N ARG A 45 8.73 21.06 1.79
CA ARG A 45 9.93 21.87 2.04
C ARG A 45 11.08 21.00 2.56
N PRO A 46 12.32 21.19 2.04
CA PRO A 46 13.48 20.42 2.48
C PRO A 46 13.89 20.76 3.92
N VAL A 47 13.68 22.00 4.34
CA VAL A 47 13.98 22.52 5.68
C VAL A 47 12.76 23.28 6.20
N LEU A 48 12.45 23.12 7.49
CA LEU A 48 11.39 23.82 8.19
C LEU A 48 11.97 24.69 9.31
N ASP A 49 11.52 25.93 9.38
CA ASP A 49 11.63 26.70 10.62
C ASP A 49 10.57 26.22 11.60
N ARG A 50 11.02 25.59 12.69
CA ARG A 50 10.17 25.05 13.75
C ARG A 50 9.48 26.14 14.58
N ARG A 51 9.99 27.38 14.53
CA ARG A 51 9.39 28.55 15.20
C ARG A 51 8.32 29.22 14.33
N GLY A 52 8.30 28.91 13.03
CA GLY A 52 7.28 29.37 12.10
C GLY A 52 5.88 28.97 12.57
N TRP A 53 4.94 29.91 12.57
CA TRP A 53 3.61 29.77 13.18
C TRP A 53 2.87 28.49 12.74
N ALA A 54 2.78 28.24 11.43
CA ALA A 54 2.08 27.07 10.89
C ALA A 54 2.79 25.75 11.22
N VAL A 55 4.13 25.73 11.18
CA VAL A 55 4.93 24.53 11.50
C VAL A 55 4.80 24.18 12.98
N LYS A 56 4.87 25.19 13.86
CA LYS A 56 4.65 25.03 15.31
C LYS A 56 3.28 24.42 15.60
N ARG A 57 2.21 24.94 14.98
CA ARG A 57 0.84 24.44 15.15
C ARG A 57 0.71 22.97 14.73
N MET A 58 1.29 22.58 13.59
CA MET A 58 1.28 21.18 13.14
C MET A 58 2.06 20.25 14.08
N ILE A 59 3.22 20.68 14.59
CA ILE A 59 4.02 19.88 15.53
C ILE A 59 3.26 19.69 16.85
N GLU A 60 2.68 20.76 17.39
CA GLU A 60 1.89 20.72 18.63
C GLU A 60 0.65 19.83 18.47
N ALA A 61 -0.10 19.97 17.36
CA ALA A 61 -1.26 19.14 17.07
C ALA A 61 -0.90 17.64 16.99
N LEU A 62 0.20 17.31 16.30
CA LEU A 62 0.69 15.92 16.25
C LEU A 62 1.12 15.42 17.63
N ALA A 63 1.77 16.25 18.44
CA ALA A 63 2.21 15.88 19.78
C ALA A 63 1.04 15.54 20.71
N VAL A 64 0.02 16.40 20.72
CA VAL A 64 -1.21 16.18 21.51
C VAL A 64 -1.95 14.95 21.00
N TYR A 65 -2.22 14.86 19.69
CA TYR A 65 -2.96 13.74 19.11
C TYR A 65 -2.29 12.38 19.40
N VAL A 66 -0.97 12.31 19.23
CA VAL A 66 -0.20 11.10 19.50
C VAL A 66 -0.18 10.72 20.99
N ALA A 67 -0.19 11.70 21.90
CA ALA A 67 -0.23 11.47 23.34
C ALA A 67 -1.61 10.96 23.79
N GLU A 68 -2.69 11.52 23.24
CA GLU A 68 -4.07 11.16 23.61
C GLU A 68 -4.52 9.81 23.04
N HIS A 69 -4.03 9.43 21.85
CA HIS A 69 -4.60 8.30 21.10
C HIS A 69 -3.78 7.00 21.21
N ASP A 70 -2.82 6.90 22.13
CA ASP A 70 -1.91 5.74 22.33
C ASP A 70 -1.43 5.07 21.02
N ILE A 71 -1.13 5.88 19.99
CA ILE A 71 -0.75 5.41 18.65
C ILE A 71 0.70 4.90 18.64
N GLN A 72 1.37 4.96 19.80
CA GLN A 72 2.77 4.64 20.00
C GLN A 72 3.02 3.14 20.20
N ARG A 73 1.96 2.34 20.35
CA ARG A 73 2.10 0.89 20.51
C ARG A 73 2.44 0.23 19.16
N PRO A 74 3.53 -0.53 19.05
CA PRO A 74 3.85 -1.22 17.80
C PRO A 74 2.72 -2.20 17.47
N VAL A 75 2.14 -2.06 16.27
CA VAL A 75 1.25 -3.08 15.71
C VAL A 75 2.13 -4.29 15.42
N VAL A 76 2.21 -5.22 16.36
CA VAL A 76 2.74 -6.56 16.09
C VAL A 76 1.78 -7.18 15.08
N LEU A 77 2.13 -7.13 13.80
CA LEU A 77 1.39 -7.83 12.76
C LEU A 77 1.52 -9.32 13.05
N ARG A 78 0.56 -9.87 13.80
CA ARG A 78 0.41 -11.31 13.93
C ARG A 78 0.36 -11.87 12.51
N PRO A 79 1.10 -12.96 12.19
CA PRO A 79 0.99 -13.58 10.88
C PRO A 79 -0.50 -13.81 10.62
N GLY A 80 -1.04 -13.13 9.61
CA GLY A 80 -2.48 -13.15 9.33
C GLY A 80 -2.98 -14.59 9.28
N LYS A 81 -4.18 -14.83 9.82
CA LYS A 81 -4.79 -16.17 9.87
C LYS A 81 -4.62 -16.86 8.51
N ARG A 82 -3.92 -17.99 8.50
CA ARG A 82 -3.66 -18.75 7.27
C ARG A 82 -5.00 -19.19 6.67
N VAL A 83 -5.19 -18.95 5.38
CA VAL A 83 -6.42 -19.27 4.64
C VAL A 83 -6.24 -20.57 3.85
N ILE A 84 -7.33 -21.15 3.36
CA ILE A 84 -7.25 -22.30 2.43
C ILE A 84 -6.77 -21.82 1.06
N CYS A 85 -5.80 -22.52 0.48
CA CYS A 85 -5.14 -22.11 -0.76
C CYS A 85 -6.09 -22.02 -1.96
N GLY A 86 -7.01 -22.97 -2.13
CA GLY A 86 -8.02 -22.96 -3.19
C GLY A 86 -7.50 -22.97 -4.63
N ALA A 87 -6.22 -23.26 -4.87
CA ALA A 87 -5.68 -23.37 -6.23
C ALA A 87 -6.18 -24.68 -6.88
N LYS A 88 -6.49 -24.66 -8.18
CA LYS A 88 -6.88 -25.87 -8.92
C LYS A 88 -5.70 -26.85 -8.93
N THR A 89 -5.91 -28.04 -8.37
CA THR A 89 -4.91 -29.11 -8.38
C THR A 89 -4.89 -29.82 -9.73
N ARG A 90 -3.89 -30.68 -9.97
CA ARG A 90 -3.83 -31.54 -11.17
C ARG A 90 -5.06 -32.44 -11.32
N LYS A 91 -5.70 -32.82 -10.22
CA LYS A 91 -6.95 -33.61 -10.20
C LYS A 91 -8.21 -32.77 -10.47
N GLY A 92 -8.07 -31.48 -10.79
CA GLY A 92 -9.18 -30.57 -11.05
C GLY A 92 -9.89 -30.01 -9.82
N THR A 93 -9.64 -30.56 -8.62
CA THR A 93 -10.25 -30.12 -7.36
C THR A 93 -9.48 -28.96 -6.70
N PRO A 94 -10.13 -28.15 -5.84
CA PRO A 94 -9.46 -27.05 -5.15
C PRO A 94 -8.50 -27.54 -4.05
N CYS A 95 -7.34 -26.90 -3.95
CA CYS A 95 -6.31 -27.22 -2.96
C CYS A 95 -6.80 -26.90 -1.54
N ARG A 96 -6.79 -27.91 -0.67
CA ARG A 96 -7.20 -27.82 0.74
C ARG A 96 -6.05 -27.43 1.70
N CYS A 97 -4.81 -27.29 1.22
CA CYS A 97 -3.68 -26.89 2.06
C CYS A 97 -3.85 -25.45 2.57
N LYS A 98 -3.33 -25.18 3.78
CA LYS A 98 -3.21 -23.82 4.31
C LYS A 98 -2.19 -23.00 3.53
N SER A 99 -2.46 -21.71 3.34
CA SER A 99 -1.56 -20.75 2.69
C SER A 99 -0.28 -20.52 3.48
N GLU A 100 0.76 -19.96 2.88
CA GLU A 100 1.89 -19.46 3.67
C GLU A 100 1.44 -18.28 4.55
N PRO A 101 2.07 -18.06 5.73
CA PRO A 101 1.75 -16.93 6.60
C PRO A 101 1.72 -15.59 5.84
N GLY A 102 0.65 -14.82 6.01
CA GLY A 102 0.47 -13.54 5.30
C GLY A 102 0.22 -13.64 3.79
N LYS A 103 0.04 -14.85 3.23
CA LYS A 103 -0.17 -15.07 1.79
C LYS A 103 -1.48 -15.80 1.51
N ARG A 104 -1.87 -15.81 0.23
CA ARG A 104 -3.11 -16.46 -0.27
C ARG A 104 -2.93 -17.90 -0.77
N ARG A 105 -1.69 -18.32 -1.07
CA ARG A 105 -1.39 -19.66 -1.64
C ARG A 105 -0.43 -20.44 -0.74
N CYS A 106 -0.48 -21.76 -0.81
CA CYS A 106 0.40 -22.66 -0.06
C CYS A 106 1.75 -22.86 -0.79
N LYS A 107 2.73 -23.47 -0.11
CA LYS A 107 4.03 -23.82 -0.71
C LYS A 107 3.97 -24.48 -2.09
N PHE A 108 2.99 -25.37 -2.32
CA PHE A 108 2.85 -26.09 -3.58
C PHE A 108 2.26 -25.27 -4.74
N HIS A 109 1.57 -24.17 -4.44
CA HIS A 109 0.88 -23.35 -5.44
C HIS A 109 1.41 -21.91 -5.44
N GLY A 110 2.73 -21.76 -5.23
CA GLY A 110 3.42 -20.47 -5.34
C GLY A 110 3.45 -19.62 -4.07
N GLY A 111 2.99 -20.14 -2.93
CA GLY A 111 3.08 -19.44 -1.65
C GLY A 111 4.51 -19.08 -1.25
N MET A 112 5.48 -19.93 -1.58
CA MET A 112 6.91 -19.65 -1.35
C MET A 112 7.58 -18.87 -2.49
N SER A 113 6.88 -18.62 -3.59
CA SER A 113 7.46 -17.83 -4.69
C SER A 113 7.64 -16.37 -4.25
N THR A 114 8.78 -15.79 -4.62
CA THR A 114 9.09 -14.36 -4.42
C THR A 114 8.97 -13.55 -5.71
N GLY A 115 8.56 -14.20 -6.81
CA GLY A 115 8.52 -13.59 -8.14
C GLY A 115 9.92 -13.34 -8.75
N PRO A 116 9.98 -12.88 -10.01
CA PRO A 116 11.22 -12.47 -10.64
C PRO A 116 11.80 -11.23 -9.96
N LYS A 117 13.05 -11.28 -9.51
CA LYS A 117 13.73 -10.15 -8.85
C LYS A 117 14.51 -9.26 -9.83
N THR A 118 14.82 -9.75 -11.03
CA THR A 118 15.59 -8.99 -12.03
C THR A 118 14.70 -8.39 -13.11
N PRO A 119 15.13 -7.29 -13.77
CA PRO A 119 14.42 -6.72 -14.92
C PRO A 119 14.19 -7.74 -16.05
N GLU A 120 15.21 -8.52 -16.39
CA GLU A 120 15.18 -9.51 -17.48
C GLU A 120 14.21 -10.66 -17.14
N GLY A 121 14.17 -11.08 -15.87
CA GLY A 121 13.20 -12.05 -15.38
C GLY A 121 11.76 -11.56 -15.49
N ARG A 122 11.53 -10.27 -15.21
CA ARG A 122 10.21 -9.63 -15.38
C ARG A 122 9.82 -9.54 -16.85
N GLN A 123 10.75 -9.17 -17.72
CA GLN A 123 10.52 -9.08 -19.18
C GLN A 123 10.15 -10.44 -19.77
N ARG A 124 10.88 -11.51 -19.43
CA ARG A 124 10.57 -12.88 -19.88
C ARG A 124 9.15 -13.33 -19.51
N ILE A 125 8.73 -13.05 -18.27
CA ILE A 125 7.36 -13.38 -17.81
C ILE A 125 6.31 -12.56 -18.56
N ALA A 126 6.57 -11.26 -18.76
CA ALA A 126 5.66 -10.38 -19.50
C ALA A 126 5.50 -10.83 -20.95
N GLU A 127 6.59 -11.21 -21.62
CA GLU A 127 6.55 -11.73 -22.98
C GLU A 127 5.78 -13.06 -23.06
N ALA A 128 6.03 -13.98 -22.13
CA ALA A 128 5.29 -15.25 -22.06
C ALA A 128 3.78 -15.03 -21.87
N GLN A 129 3.37 -14.04 -21.07
CA GLN A 129 1.96 -13.66 -20.94
C GLN A 129 1.39 -13.09 -22.25
N ARG A 130 2.12 -12.19 -22.93
CA ARG A 130 1.71 -11.64 -24.24
C ARG A 130 1.47 -12.75 -25.27
N ARG A 131 2.41 -13.69 -25.39
CA ARG A 131 2.28 -14.85 -26.29
C ARG A 131 1.06 -15.72 -25.95
N ARG A 132 0.81 -15.95 -24.66
CA ARG A 132 -0.38 -16.71 -24.21
C ARG A 132 -1.68 -15.99 -24.60
N TRP A 133 -1.75 -14.68 -24.41
CA TRP A 133 -2.93 -13.91 -24.80
C TRP A 133 -3.14 -13.95 -26.32
N GLN A 134 -2.10 -13.73 -27.13
CA GLN A 134 -2.24 -13.80 -28.59
C GLN A 134 -2.87 -15.12 -29.06
N ARG A 135 -2.50 -16.26 -28.45
CA ARG A 135 -3.11 -17.57 -28.75
C ARG A 135 -4.56 -17.70 -28.30
N SER A 136 -4.93 -17.10 -27.15
CA SER A 136 -6.33 -17.17 -26.70
C SER A 136 -7.28 -16.34 -27.57
N TRP A 137 -6.76 -15.33 -28.29
CA TRP A 137 -7.57 -14.55 -29.25
C TRP A 137 -7.76 -15.29 -30.58
N THR A 138 -6.83 -16.17 -30.98
CA THR A 138 -6.95 -16.94 -32.23
C THR A 138 -7.84 -18.17 -32.11
N ASP A 139 -7.94 -18.77 -30.92
CA ASP A 139 -8.55 -20.11 -30.73
C ASP A 139 -10.04 -20.09 -30.26
N GLY A 140 -10.72 -18.94 -30.28
CA GLY A 140 -12.19 -18.90 -30.35
C GLY A 140 -12.94 -17.91 -29.45
N GLY A 141 -13.75 -17.05 -30.10
CA GLY A 141 -15.02 -16.57 -29.54
C GLY A 141 -15.33 -15.07 -29.64
N VAL A 142 -15.37 -14.48 -30.83
CA VAL A 142 -16.19 -13.27 -31.03
C VAL A 142 -17.63 -13.75 -31.32
N PRO A 143 -18.63 -13.46 -30.47
CA PRO A 143 -20.02 -13.71 -30.84
C PRO A 143 -20.36 -12.86 -32.05
N GLN A 144 -20.83 -13.48 -33.12
CA GLN A 144 -21.32 -12.78 -34.30
C GLN A 144 -22.56 -11.96 -33.89
N LEU A 145 -22.39 -10.65 -33.71
CA LEU A 145 -23.49 -9.71 -33.53
C LEU A 145 -24.34 -9.75 -34.81
N GLN A 146 -25.52 -10.37 -34.74
CA GLN A 146 -26.51 -10.25 -35.80
C GLN A 146 -27.00 -8.81 -35.82
N SER A 147 -26.81 -8.15 -36.95
CA SER A 147 -27.31 -6.79 -37.18
C SER A 147 -28.85 -6.81 -37.20
N PRO A 148 -29.54 -5.89 -36.53
CA PRO A 148 -31.00 -5.81 -36.66
C PRO A 148 -31.33 -5.31 -38.06
N THR A 149 -32.15 -6.09 -38.76
CA THR A 149 -32.90 -5.63 -39.92
C THR A 149 -33.91 -4.57 -39.49
N HIS A 150 -33.85 -3.39 -40.08
CA HIS A 150 -35.00 -2.53 -40.29
C HIS A 150 -34.85 -1.78 -41.60
#